data_AF-A0A4Y4M7D9-F1
#
_entry.id   AF-A0A4Y4M7D9-F1
#
_cell.length_a   1.000
_cell.length_b   1.000
_cell.length_c   1.000
_cell.angle_alpha   90.00
_cell.angle_beta   90.00
_cell.angle_gamma   90.00
#
_symmetry.space_group_name_H-M   'P 1'
#
loop_
_entity.id
_entity.type
_entity.pdbx_description
1 polymer ?
#
loop_
_entity_poly.entity_id
_entity_poly.type
_entity_poly.pdbx_seq_one_letter_code
_entity_poly.pdbx_strand_id
1 'polypeptide(L)'
;MYIENKSFGHHGPAWIGFVEFSKSGQTVYFNNKAIKKLKNPGIYANHFDIETGEEYWISSVKKNGQDRHQLGGGKIMIDKNSIDEYLKLVRFTTIDEKFFEIVEFTKTDKSRFNTIENTETELRNESYYATFYDNNRRKLILDTKIK
;
A
#
# COMPACT_ATOMS: atom_id res chain seq x y z
N MET A 1 -4.61 7.96 6.47
CA MET A 1 -5.20 6.82 5.72
C MET A 1 -4.86 5.54 6.44
N TYR A 2 -5.71 4.51 6.31
CA TYR A 2 -5.39 3.14 6.70
C TYR A 2 -4.89 2.36 5.47
N ILE A 3 -3.82 1.60 5.63
CA ILE A 3 -3.16 0.84 4.58
C ILE A 3 -2.81 -0.54 5.15
N GLU A 4 -3.17 -1.63 4.49
CA GLU A 4 -2.86 -3.00 4.93
C GLU A 4 -2.29 -3.78 3.76
N ASN A 5 -1.15 -4.45 3.95
CA ASN A 5 -0.63 -5.40 2.98
C ASN A 5 -1.45 -6.70 3.07
N LYS A 6 -2.04 -7.11 1.95
CA LYS A 6 -2.95 -8.24 1.81
C LYS A 6 -2.30 -9.47 1.19
N SER A 7 -1.06 -9.37 0.73
CA SER A 7 -0.27 -10.52 0.27
C SER A 7 -0.04 -11.57 1.36
N PHE A 8 -0.19 -11.19 2.64
CA PHE A 8 -0.13 -12.09 3.80
C PHE A 8 -1.52 -12.36 4.42
N GLY A 9 -2.59 -12.27 3.62
CA GLY A 9 -3.96 -12.49 4.08
C GLY A 9 -4.42 -11.42 5.07
N HIS A 10 -5.00 -11.81 6.20
CA HIS A 10 -5.49 -10.87 7.23
C HIS A 10 -4.41 -10.46 8.26
N HIS A 11 -3.21 -11.02 8.18
CA HIS A 11 -2.14 -10.83 9.16
C HIS A 11 -0.98 -10.00 8.61
N GLY A 12 -1.13 -9.41 7.43
CA GLY A 12 -0.09 -8.56 6.86
C GLY A 12 0.12 -7.28 7.68
N PRO A 13 1.30 -6.66 7.52
CA PRO A 13 1.58 -5.37 8.15
C PRO A 13 0.53 -4.33 7.74
N ALA A 14 0.18 -3.46 8.68
CA ALA A 14 -0.76 -2.36 8.43
C ALA A 14 -0.24 -1.06 9.01
N TRP A 15 -0.65 0.03 8.38
CA TRP A 15 -0.20 1.37 8.70
C TRP A 15 -1.36 2.35 8.80
N ILE A 16 -1.18 3.36 9.65
CA ILE A 16 -1.95 4.59 9.65
C ILE A 16 -0.98 5.76 9.51
N GLY A 17 -1.25 6.65 8.56
CA GLY A 17 -0.43 7.84 8.39
C GLY A 17 -0.93 8.78 7.31
N PHE A 18 -0.26 9.92 7.17
CA PHE A 18 -0.45 10.78 6.01
C PHE A 18 0.11 10.12 4.76
N VAL A 19 -0.53 10.41 3.63
CA VAL A 19 -0.14 9.90 2.33
C VAL A 19 -0.18 11.04 1.33
N GLU A 20 0.60 10.92 0.27
CA GLU A 20 0.49 11.80 -0.88
C GLU A 20 -0.17 11.06 -2.03
N PHE A 21 -1.00 11.74 -2.82
CA PHE A 21 -1.61 11.18 -4.01
C PHE A 21 -0.88 11.66 -5.27
N SER A 22 -0.86 10.84 -6.32
CA SER A 22 -0.52 11.31 -7.66
C SER A 22 -1.55 12.33 -8.14
N LYS A 23 -1.22 13.12 -9.18
CA LYS A 23 -2.13 14.12 -9.75
C LYS A 23 -3.47 13.54 -10.20
N SER A 24 -3.47 12.29 -10.67
CA SER A 24 -4.69 11.58 -11.07
C SER A 24 -5.44 10.94 -9.90
N GLY A 25 -4.88 10.96 -8.69
CA GLY A 25 -5.42 10.27 -7.52
C GLY A 25 -5.29 8.74 -7.56
N GLN A 26 -4.65 8.18 -8.60
CA GLN A 26 -4.58 6.74 -8.83
C GLN A 26 -3.45 6.04 -8.07
N THR A 27 -2.46 6.78 -7.58
CA THR A 27 -1.29 6.24 -6.87
C THR A 27 -1.18 6.91 -5.52
N VAL A 28 -0.98 6.10 -4.48
CA VAL A 28 -0.75 6.52 -3.10
C VAL A 28 0.72 6.35 -2.79
N TYR A 29 1.39 7.43 -2.39
CA TYR A 29 2.77 7.42 -1.93
C TYR A 29 2.81 7.51 -0.42
N PHE A 30 3.47 6.55 0.22
CA PHE A 30 3.68 6.53 1.66
C PHE A 30 4.92 5.70 1.97
N ASN A 31 5.66 6.05 3.03
CA ASN A 31 6.77 5.27 3.58
C ASN A 31 7.68 4.61 2.53
N ASN A 32 8.19 5.42 1.59
CA ASN A 32 9.04 4.99 0.47
C ASN A 32 8.42 3.93 -0.48
N LYS A 33 7.10 3.88 -0.58
CA LYS A 33 6.33 3.02 -1.49
C LYS A 33 5.41 3.84 -2.39
N ALA A 34 5.05 3.27 -3.55
CA ALA A 34 4.00 3.77 -4.43
C ALA A 34 2.99 2.67 -4.73
N ILE A 35 1.79 2.82 -4.17
CA ILE A 35 0.72 1.83 -4.28
C ILE A 35 -0.33 2.34 -5.26
N LYS A 36 -0.48 1.63 -6.38
CA LYS A 36 -1.36 2.01 -7.47
C LYS A 36 -2.70 1.31 -7.35
N LYS A 37 -3.78 2.04 -7.63
CA LYS A 37 -5.14 1.54 -7.62
C LYS A 37 -5.33 0.45 -8.68
N LEU A 38 -5.97 -0.64 -8.27
CA LEU A 38 -6.40 -1.69 -9.20
C LEU A 38 -7.54 -1.17 -10.08
N LYS A 39 -7.53 -1.52 -11.37
CA LYS A 39 -8.61 -1.15 -12.30
C LYS A 39 -9.92 -1.84 -11.93
N ASN A 40 -9.86 -3.11 -11.57
CA ASN A 40 -10.99 -3.93 -11.14
C ASN A 40 -10.68 -4.46 -9.73
N PRO A 41 -10.93 -3.67 -8.66
CA PRO A 41 -10.64 -4.10 -7.30
C PRO A 41 -11.51 -5.31 -6.92
N GLY A 42 -10.90 -6.29 -6.26
CA GLY A 42 -11.59 -7.44 -5.70
C GLY A 42 -12.07 -7.17 -4.26
N ILE A 43 -12.50 -8.24 -3.57
CA ILE A 43 -12.90 -8.15 -2.16
C ILE A 43 -11.71 -8.14 -1.20
N TYR A 44 -10.55 -8.64 -1.63
CA TYR A 44 -9.37 -8.82 -0.77
C TYR A 44 -8.39 -7.64 -0.80
N ALA A 45 -8.28 -6.95 -1.94
CA ALA A 45 -7.36 -5.84 -2.16
C ALA A 45 -7.92 -4.86 -3.20
N ASN A 46 -7.50 -3.60 -3.10
CA ASN A 46 -7.93 -2.53 -4.01
C ASN A 46 -6.75 -1.75 -4.63
N HIS A 47 -5.53 -1.98 -4.19
CA HIS A 47 -4.30 -1.41 -4.75
C HIS A 47 -3.17 -2.46 -4.79
N PHE A 48 -2.07 -2.15 -5.47
CA PHE A 48 -0.84 -2.95 -5.49
C PHE A 48 0.42 -2.08 -5.47
N ASP A 49 1.51 -2.56 -4.89
CA ASP A 49 2.82 -1.88 -4.91
C ASP A 49 3.44 -2.00 -6.32
N ILE A 50 3.80 -0.87 -6.91
CA ILE A 50 4.36 -0.82 -8.27
C ILE A 50 5.70 -1.57 -8.36
N GLU A 51 6.48 -1.62 -7.29
CA GLU A 51 7.80 -2.26 -7.29
C GLU A 51 7.72 -3.78 -7.10
N THR A 52 6.86 -4.25 -6.20
CA THR A 52 6.84 -5.66 -5.77
C THR A 52 5.65 -6.45 -6.30
N GLY A 53 4.60 -5.77 -6.74
CA GLY A 53 3.31 -6.38 -7.10
C GLY A 53 2.52 -6.90 -5.90
N GLU A 54 2.97 -6.64 -4.66
CA GLU A 54 2.22 -6.97 -3.45
C GLU A 54 0.88 -6.25 -3.44
N GLU A 55 -0.15 -6.91 -2.92
CA GLU A 55 -1.52 -6.38 -2.91
C GLU A 55 -1.81 -5.65 -1.60
N TYR A 56 -2.57 -4.57 -1.69
CA TYR A 56 -2.88 -3.70 -0.56
C TYR A 56 -4.37 -3.38 -0.50
N TRP A 57 -4.85 -3.24 0.73
CA TRP A 57 -6.12 -2.58 1.03
C TRP A 57 -5.84 -1.17 1.55
N ILE A 58 -6.39 -0.17 0.88
CA ILE A 58 -6.30 1.24 1.29
C ILE A 58 -7.70 1.80 1.51
N SER A 59 -7.91 2.45 2.65
CA SER A 59 -9.16 3.14 3.00
C SER A 59 -8.90 4.37 3.87
N SER A 60 -9.96 5.15 4.12
CA SER A 60 -9.93 6.11 5.23
C SER A 60 -9.83 5.38 6.58
N VAL A 61 -9.38 6.10 7.59
CA VAL A 61 -9.39 5.63 8.98
C VAL A 61 -10.83 5.62 9.50
N LYS A 62 -11.24 4.56 10.19
CA LYS A 62 -12.56 4.42 10.78
C LYS A 62 -12.62 5.22 12.08
N LYS A 63 -13.70 5.99 12.26
CA LYS A 63 -13.93 6.80 13.48
C LYS A 63 -14.02 5.99 14.77
N ASN A 64 -14.29 4.69 14.68
CA ASN A 64 -14.33 3.79 15.83
C ASN A 64 -12.96 3.15 16.16
N GLY A 65 -11.90 3.49 15.42
CA GLY A 65 -10.55 2.94 15.62
C GLY A 65 -10.37 1.46 15.27
N GLN A 66 -11.41 0.78 14.77
CA GLN A 66 -11.37 -0.65 14.42
C GLN A 66 -11.00 -0.85 12.94
N ASP A 67 -9.88 -0.28 12.51
CA ASP A 67 -9.47 -0.24 11.11
C ASP A 67 -9.21 -1.64 10.52
N ARG A 68 -8.45 -2.46 11.26
CA ARG A 68 -8.07 -3.81 10.84
C ARG A 68 -9.28 -4.74 10.72
N HIS A 69 -9.18 -5.71 9.81
CA HIS A 69 -10.18 -6.77 9.64
C HIS A 69 -10.37 -7.56 10.95
N GLN A 70 -11.59 -8.04 11.24
CA GLN A 70 -11.93 -8.73 12.50
C GLN A 70 -11.09 -10.00 12.74
N LEU A 71 -10.77 -10.73 11.67
CA LEU A 71 -9.89 -11.91 11.72
C LEU A 71 -8.40 -11.56 11.55
N GLY A 72 -8.07 -10.28 11.44
CA GLY A 72 -6.70 -9.81 11.32
C GLY A 72 -6.02 -9.63 12.66
N GLY A 73 -4.70 -9.81 12.68
CA GLY A 73 -3.89 -9.66 13.89
C GLY A 73 -2.66 -8.78 13.66
N GLY A 74 -1.94 -8.48 14.74
CA GLY A 74 -0.74 -7.66 14.73
C GLY A 74 -1.01 -6.18 14.99
N LYS A 75 0.06 -5.46 15.39
CA LYS A 75 -0.01 -4.03 15.63
C LYS A 75 -0.19 -3.27 14.31
N ILE A 76 -0.77 -2.08 14.40
CA ILE A 76 -0.82 -1.10 13.32
C ILE A 76 0.31 -0.11 13.54
N MET A 77 1.17 0.05 12.54
CA MET A 77 2.23 1.05 12.57
C MET A 77 1.64 2.43 12.30
N ILE A 78 1.65 3.31 13.29
CA ILE A 78 1.14 4.68 13.15
C ILE A 78 2.29 5.66 12.94
N ASP A 79 2.24 6.45 11.89
CA ASP A 79 3.22 7.51 11.64
C ASP A 79 3.14 8.56 12.75
N LYS A 80 4.26 8.86 13.40
CA LYS A 80 4.35 9.80 14.52
C LYS A 80 3.73 11.15 14.20
N ASN A 81 3.87 11.62 12.96
CA ASN A 81 3.35 12.92 12.53
C ASN A 81 1.82 12.93 12.36
N SER A 82 1.19 11.77 12.29
CA SER A 82 -0.26 11.61 12.10
C SER A 82 -1.04 11.38 13.40
N ILE A 83 -0.35 11.20 14.53
CA ILE A 83 -0.97 10.82 15.81
C ILE A 83 -2.04 11.82 16.25
N ASP A 84 -1.73 13.12 16.23
CA ASP A 84 -2.67 14.15 16.69
C ASP A 84 -3.97 14.16 15.88
N GLU A 85 -3.88 14.07 14.54
CA GLU A 85 -5.05 14.04 13.68
C GLU A 85 -5.80 12.71 13.78
N TYR A 86 -5.09 11.60 13.97
CA TYR A 86 -5.72 10.31 14.25
C TYR A 86 -6.54 10.36 15.54
N LEU A 87 -5.95 10.82 16.66
CA LEU A 87 -6.61 10.89 17.96
C LEU A 87 -7.85 11.79 17.92
N LYS A 88 -7.78 12.94 17.25
CA LYS A 88 -8.95 13.81 17.01
C LYS A 88 -10.05 13.10 16.21
N LEU A 89 -9.68 12.37 15.16
CA LEU A 89 -10.63 11.67 14.29
C LEU A 89 -11.38 10.56 15.02
N VAL A 90 -10.69 9.78 15.85
CA VAL A 90 -11.28 8.66 16.62
C VAL A 90 -11.78 9.05 18.00
N ARG A 91 -11.54 10.30 18.42
CA ARG A 91 -11.87 10.87 19.74
C ARG A 91 -11.22 10.10 20.90
N PHE A 92 -9.98 9.65 20.70
CA PHE A 92 -9.17 9.03 21.75
C PHE A 92 -8.23 10.08 22.35
N THR A 93 -7.74 9.82 23.55
CA THR A 93 -6.79 10.71 24.25
C THR A 93 -5.34 10.29 24.08
N THR A 94 -5.09 8.99 23.90
CA THR A 94 -3.75 8.41 23.79
C THR A 94 -3.74 7.25 22.80
N ILE A 95 -2.57 6.92 22.29
CA ILE A 95 -2.34 5.71 21.51
C ILE A 95 -2.20 4.52 22.47
N ASP A 96 -2.90 3.42 22.18
CA ASP A 96 -2.75 2.16 22.92
C ASP A 96 -1.63 1.33 22.28
N GLU A 97 -0.47 1.29 22.95
CA GLU A 97 0.72 0.55 22.50
C GLU A 97 0.49 -0.97 22.37
N LYS A 98 -0.61 -1.51 22.91
CA LYS A 98 -1.02 -2.89 22.65
C LYS A 98 -1.39 -3.10 21.19
N PHE A 99 -2.05 -2.13 20.58
CA PHE A 99 -2.56 -2.19 19.21
C PHE A 99 -1.72 -1.43 18.20
N PHE A 100 -0.91 -0.48 18.67
CA PHE A 100 -0.14 0.40 17.81
C PHE A 100 1.36 0.33 18.09
N GLU A 101 2.13 0.53 17.02
CA GLU A 101 3.57 0.77 17.07
C GLU A 101 3.84 2.12 16.41
N ILE A 102 4.53 3.02 17.10
CA ILE A 102 4.84 4.35 16.55
C ILE A 102 6.04 4.22 15.63
N VAL A 103 5.88 4.67 14.39
CA VAL A 103 6.94 4.68 13.37
C VAL A 103 7.11 6.07 12.78
N GLU A 104 8.15 6.28 12.00
CA GLU A 104 8.34 7.48 11.19
C GLU A 104 8.31 7.11 9.70
N PHE A 105 7.38 7.68 8.96
CA PHE A 105 7.32 7.47 7.52
C PHE A 105 8.49 8.14 6.83
N THR A 106 9.16 7.36 5.99
CA THR A 106 10.17 7.87 5.09
C THR A 106 9.52 8.55 3.88
N LYS A 107 10.08 9.69 3.47
CA LYS A 107 9.60 10.40 2.28
C LYS A 107 9.82 9.54 1.04
N THR A 108 8.78 9.42 0.22
CA THR A 108 8.85 8.66 -1.01
C THR A 108 9.48 9.47 -2.14
N ASP A 109 10.54 8.94 -2.76
CA ASP A 109 11.05 9.47 -4.03
C ASP A 109 10.12 9.05 -5.18
N LYS A 110 9.26 9.98 -5.61
CA LYS A 110 8.27 9.75 -6.67
C LYS A 110 8.91 9.58 -8.05
N SER A 111 10.13 10.09 -8.27
CA SER A 111 10.80 10.00 -9.57
C SER A 111 11.17 8.57 -9.92
N ARG A 112 11.54 7.76 -8.91
CA ARG A 112 11.83 6.32 -9.02
C ARG A 112 10.67 5.55 -9.68
N PHE A 113 9.44 5.82 -9.27
CA PHE A 113 8.27 5.09 -9.76
C PHE A 113 7.83 5.50 -11.17
N ASN A 114 8.08 6.76 -11.57
CA ASN A 114 7.81 7.20 -12.94
C ASN A 114 8.61 6.39 -13.96
N THR A 115 9.86 6.02 -13.64
CA THR A 115 10.69 5.17 -14.50
C THR A 115 10.05 3.80 -14.67
N ILE A 116 9.59 3.18 -13.58
CA ILE A 116 8.96 1.85 -13.60
C ILE A 116 7.66 1.88 -14.42
N GLU A 117 6.81 2.89 -14.22
CA GLU A 117 5.54 3.01 -14.94
C GLU A 117 5.70 3.28 -16.44
N ASN A 118 6.76 3.97 -16.85
CA ASN A 118 7.03 4.31 -18.26
C ASN A 118 7.99 3.34 -18.95
N THR A 119 8.53 2.33 -18.25
CA THR A 119 9.39 1.32 -18.88
C THR A 119 8.55 0.48 -19.82
N GLU A 120 8.85 0.54 -21.13
CA GLU A 120 8.22 -0.32 -22.12
C GLU A 120 8.47 -1.80 -21.76
N THR A 121 7.38 -2.52 -21.50
CA THR A 121 7.42 -3.94 -21.17
C THR A 121 7.25 -4.74 -22.46
N GLU A 122 8.29 -5.41 -22.95
CA GLU A 122 8.14 -6.39 -24.03
C GLU A 122 7.62 -7.73 -23.47
N LEU A 123 6.49 -8.19 -24.02
CA LEU A 123 5.90 -9.50 -23.71
C LEU A 123 6.77 -10.60 -24.34
N ARG A 124 7.45 -11.41 -23.53
CA ARG A 124 8.25 -12.55 -24.02
C ARG A 124 7.76 -13.93 -23.58
N ASN A 125 6.82 -14.03 -22.65
CA ASN A 125 6.40 -15.33 -22.12
C ASN A 125 4.94 -15.27 -21.62
N GLU A 126 4.12 -16.25 -21.99
CA GLU A 126 2.70 -16.38 -21.61
C GLU A 126 2.48 -17.42 -20.50
N SER A 127 3.55 -18.01 -19.94
CA SER A 127 3.42 -19.07 -18.94
C SER A 127 2.80 -18.58 -17.62
N TYR A 128 2.01 -19.45 -17.00
CA TYR A 128 1.28 -19.21 -15.75
C TYR A 128 2.17 -18.84 -14.55
N TYR A 129 3.47 -19.19 -14.57
CA TYR A 129 4.33 -19.24 -13.38
C TYR A 129 5.30 -18.07 -13.15
N ALA A 130 5.38 -17.09 -14.05
CA ALA A 130 6.21 -15.90 -13.79
C ALA A 130 5.33 -14.66 -13.91
N THR A 131 4.76 -14.14 -12.82
CA THR A 131 3.82 -13.01 -12.93
C THR A 131 3.88 -12.08 -11.70
N PHE A 132 3.98 -10.77 -11.94
CA PHE A 132 3.50 -9.69 -11.06
C PHE A 132 2.36 -8.94 -11.77
N TYR A 133 1.46 -8.34 -11.01
CA TYR A 133 0.21 -7.77 -11.53
C TYR A 133 0.40 -6.29 -11.91
N ASP A 134 0.16 -5.93 -13.17
CA ASP A 134 0.02 -4.54 -13.61
C ASP A 134 -1.25 -4.40 -14.45
N ASN A 135 -2.06 -3.37 -14.17
CA ASN A 135 -3.26 -3.07 -14.94
C ASN A 135 -4.25 -4.26 -15.10
N ASN A 136 -4.35 -5.14 -14.09
CA ASN A 136 -5.17 -6.35 -14.15
C ASN A 136 -4.71 -7.38 -15.20
N ARG A 137 -3.45 -7.28 -15.67
CA ARG A 137 -2.78 -8.27 -16.51
C ARG A 137 -1.58 -8.84 -15.77
N ARG A 138 -1.37 -10.15 -15.92
CA ARG A 138 -0.15 -10.83 -15.51
C ARG A 138 1.02 -10.30 -16.34
N LYS A 139 2.00 -9.63 -15.73
CA LYS A 139 3.29 -9.27 -16.34
C LYS A 139 4.38 -10.16 -15.75
N LEU A 140 5.19 -10.83 -16.57
CA LEU A 140 6.27 -11.67 -16.03
C LEU A 140 7.45 -10.80 -15.55
N ILE A 141 8.26 -11.34 -14.63
CA ILE A 141 9.56 -10.80 -14.21
C ILE A 141 10.36 -10.42 -15.47
N LEU A 142 10.70 -9.14 -15.61
CA LEU A 142 11.50 -8.63 -16.72
C LEU A 142 12.98 -8.70 -16.37
N ASP A 143 13.76 -9.41 -17.18
CA ASP A 143 15.15 -9.01 -17.42
C ASP A 143 15.14 -7.61 -18.03
N THR A 144 15.92 -6.71 -17.45
CA THR A 144 16.16 -5.39 -18.02
C THR A 144 16.87 -5.58 -19.36
N LYS A 145 16.37 -4.98 -20.46
CA LYS A 145 17.21 -4.85 -21.67
C LYS A 145 18.40 -3.97 -21.30
N ILE A 146 19.55 -4.58 -21.04
CA ILE A 146 20.82 -3.89 -21.08
C ILE A 146 21.03 -3.49 -22.54
N LYS A 147 21.04 -2.19 -22.82
CA LYS A 147 21.44 -1.65 -24.12
C LYS A 147 22.93 -1.85 -24.34
#